data_AF-A0A6L5EH69-F1
#
_entry.id   AF-A0A6L5EH69-F1
#
_cell.length_a   1.000
_cell.length_b   1.000
_cell.length_c   1.000
_cell.angle_alpha   90.00
_cell.angle_beta   90.00
_cell.angle_gamma   90.00
#
_symmetry.space_group_name_H-M   'P 1'
#
loop_
_entity.id
_entity.type
_entity.pdbx_description
1 polymer ?
#
loop_
_entity_poly.entity_id
_entity_poly.type
_entity_poly.pdbx_seq_one_letter_code
_entity_poly.pdbx_strand_id
1 'polypeptide(L)'
;MTEGLDPRRQTVLEKQKKVEALTVKEAFDYWEKYYCIPEGLVKIKVNRRDFNNHIAPVLGNMIVDQTTKAHWLNLFDGMGRRVVTGQMLGLMQRTFRFCSNRGVINV
;
A
#
# COMPACT_ATOMS: atom_id res chain seq x y z
N MET A 1 -30.48 22.30 -15.10
CA MET A 1 -29.09 22.49 -15.55
C MET A 1 -28.25 21.54 -14.71
N THR A 2 -27.65 20.53 -15.33
CA THR A 2 -26.92 19.45 -14.66
C THR A 2 -25.67 20.02 -14.00
N GLU A 3 -25.66 20.07 -12.66
CA GLU A 3 -24.47 20.41 -11.88
C GLU A 3 -23.39 19.38 -12.15
N GLY A 4 -22.42 19.78 -12.98
CA GLY A 4 -21.19 19.03 -13.19
C GLY A 4 -20.42 18.96 -11.89
N LEU A 5 -20.54 17.83 -11.19
CA LEU A 5 -19.71 17.49 -10.04
C LEU A 5 -18.24 17.48 -10.48
N ASP A 6 -17.52 18.55 -10.13
CA ASP A 6 -16.09 18.68 -10.40
C ASP A 6 -15.34 17.48 -9.77
N PRO A 7 -14.62 16.67 -10.57
CA PRO A 7 -13.89 15.48 -10.10
C PRO A 7 -12.91 15.79 -8.95
N ARG A 8 -12.44 17.04 -8.87
CA ARG A 8 -11.52 17.51 -7.83
C ARG A 8 -12.21 17.61 -6.47
N ARG A 9 -13.50 17.97 -6.44
CA ARG A 9 -14.31 18.00 -5.21
C ARG A 9 -14.63 16.60 -4.71
N GLN A 10 -14.89 15.65 -5.61
CA GLN A 10 -15.02 14.23 -5.26
C GLN A 10 -13.73 13.70 -4.60
N THR A 11 -12.57 14.08 -5.15
CA THR A 11 -11.26 13.66 -4.63
C THR A 11 -10.99 14.21 -3.22
N VAL A 12 -11.40 15.44 -2.93
CA VAL A 12 -11.24 16.05 -1.59
C VAL A 12 -12.20 15.42 -0.58
N LEU A 13 -13.43 15.08 -0.98
CA LEU A 13 -14.39 14.38 -0.12
C LEU A 13 -13.98 12.92 0.15
N GLU A 14 -13.37 12.22 -0.82
CA GLU A 14 -12.73 10.91 -0.59
C GLU A 14 -11.51 11.03 0.33
N LYS A 15 -10.74 12.12 0.24
CA LYS A 15 -9.61 12.41 1.14
C LYS A 15 -10.05 12.68 2.58
N GLN A 16 -11.15 13.40 2.79
CA GLN A 16 -11.63 13.74 4.14
C GLN A 16 -12.30 12.58 4.88
N LYS A 17 -12.80 11.56 4.17
CA LYS A 17 -13.41 10.37 4.81
C LYS A 17 -12.42 9.28 5.25
N LYS A 18 -11.11 9.41 4.98
CA LYS A 18 -10.10 8.38 5.25
C LYS A 18 -9.02 8.82 6.24
N VAL A 19 -9.43 9.41 7.36
CA VAL A 19 -8.59 9.41 8.58
C VAL A 19 -8.85 8.12 9.37
N GLU A 20 -9.25 7.05 8.69
CA GLU A 20 -9.17 5.70 9.22
C GLU A 20 -7.79 5.17 8.84
N ALA A 21 -6.97 4.90 9.86
CA ALA A 21 -5.60 4.48 9.67
C ALA A 21 -5.57 3.19 8.84
N LEU A 22 -5.06 3.28 7.61
CA LEU A 22 -5.08 2.15 6.67
C LEU A 22 -4.25 0.99 7.22
N THR A 23 -4.75 -0.22 7.03
CA THR A 23 -3.95 -1.43 7.19
C THR A 23 -2.90 -1.54 6.08
N VAL A 24 -1.87 -2.36 6.29
CA VAL A 24 -0.84 -2.65 5.26
C VAL A 24 -1.48 -3.18 3.99
N LYS A 25 -2.50 -4.04 4.10
CA LYS A 25 -3.25 -4.55 2.94
C LYS A 25 -4.01 -3.44 2.23
N GLU A 26 -4.70 -2.56 2.96
CA GLU A 26 -5.45 -1.46 2.34
C GLU A 26 -4.53 -0.43 1.69
N ALA A 27 -3.36 -0.16 2.26
CA ALA A 27 -2.34 0.68 1.64
C ALA A 27 -1.85 0.06 0.31
N PHE A 28 -1.65 -1.26 0.28
CA PHE A 28 -1.28 -1.97 -0.93
C PHE A 28 -2.41 -1.95 -1.98
N ASP A 29 -3.67 -2.17 -1.57
CA ASP A 29 -4.85 -2.04 -2.41
C ASP A 29 -5.00 -0.62 -2.98
N TYR A 30 -4.75 0.40 -2.16
CA TYR A 30 -4.78 1.80 -2.57
C TYR A 30 -3.71 2.10 -3.62
N TRP A 31 -2.48 1.63 -3.40
CA TRP A 31 -1.39 1.79 -4.37
C TRP A 31 -1.71 1.11 -5.71
N GLU A 32 -2.23 -0.12 -5.70
CA GLU A 32 -2.64 -0.78 -6.94
C GLU A 32 -3.74 -0.03 -7.68
N LYS A 33 -4.81 0.34 -6.96
CA LYS A 33 -5.97 1.01 -7.55
C LYS A 33 -5.63 2.36 -8.15
N TYR A 34 -4.83 3.16 -7.45
CA TYR A 34 -4.63 4.58 -7.78
C TYR A 34 -3.27 4.91 -8.41
N TYR A 35 -2.37 3.94 -8.52
CA TYR A 35 -1.10 4.08 -9.24
C TYR A 35 -0.90 2.96 -10.26
N CYS A 36 -0.85 1.70 -9.82
CA CYS A 36 -0.38 0.63 -10.70
C CYS A 36 -1.31 0.41 -11.91
N ILE A 37 -2.62 0.36 -11.68
CA ILE A 37 -3.61 0.16 -12.75
C ILE A 37 -3.64 1.36 -13.71
N PRO A 38 -3.76 2.62 -13.25
CA PRO A 38 -3.69 3.79 -14.13
C PRO A 38 -2.41 3.87 -14.96
N GLU A 39 -1.26 3.52 -14.38
CA GLU A 39 0.04 3.56 -15.06
C GLU A 39 0.33 2.30 -15.90
N GLY A 40 -0.62 1.36 -15.98
CA GLY A 40 -0.47 0.16 -16.81
C GLY A 40 0.67 -0.77 -16.40
N LEU A 41 1.01 -0.85 -15.10
CA LEU A 41 2.13 -1.66 -14.65
C LEU A 41 1.91 -3.15 -14.92
N VAL A 42 2.78 -3.75 -15.75
CA VAL A 42 2.64 -5.14 -16.21
C VAL A 42 2.76 -6.17 -15.07
N LYS A 43 3.49 -5.84 -14.00
CA LYS A 43 3.81 -6.77 -12.90
C LYS A 43 2.77 -6.82 -11.77
N ILE A 44 1.60 -6.19 -11.91
CA ILE A 44 0.59 -6.12 -10.84
C ILE A 44 0.20 -7.50 -10.31
N LYS A 45 -0.11 -8.46 -11.20
CA LYS A 45 -0.52 -9.82 -10.78
C LYS A 45 0.55 -10.54 -9.97
N VAL A 46 1.82 -10.38 -10.37
CA VAL A 46 2.97 -10.98 -9.67
C VAL A 46 3.17 -10.31 -8.32
N ASN A 47 3.17 -8.97 -8.28
CA ASN A 47 3.31 -8.21 -7.04
C ASN A 47 2.20 -8.56 -6.05
N ARG A 48 0.94 -8.68 -6.52
CA ARG A 48 -0.20 -9.06 -5.71
C ARG A 48 -0.04 -10.45 -5.11
N ARG A 49 0.37 -11.43 -5.92
CA ARG A 49 0.65 -12.79 -5.47
C ARG A 49 1.74 -12.81 -4.39
N ASP A 50 2.85 -12.13 -4.64
CA ASP A 50 3.99 -12.14 -3.72
C ASP A 50 3.62 -11.41 -2.41
N PHE A 51 2.88 -10.31 -2.49
CA PHE A 51 2.29 -9.64 -1.32
C PHE A 51 1.40 -10.59 -0.51
N ASN A 52 0.47 -11.29 -1.17
CA ASN A 52 -0.45 -12.23 -0.52
C ASN A 52 0.29 -13.43 0.12
N ASN A 53 1.40 -13.86 -0.46
CA ASN A 53 2.18 -14.99 0.04
C ASN A 53 3.10 -14.62 1.21
N HIS A 54 3.62 -13.39 1.25
CA HIS A 54 4.71 -13.02 2.16
C HIS A 54 4.36 -11.93 3.16
N ILE A 55 3.60 -10.91 2.75
CA ILE A 55 3.32 -9.74 3.60
C ILE A 55 1.95 -9.87 4.26
N ALA A 56 0.92 -10.16 3.47
CA ALA A 56 -0.46 -10.20 3.94
C ALA A 56 -0.68 -11.14 5.15
N PRO A 57 -0.08 -12.36 5.20
CA PRO A 57 -0.33 -13.29 6.30
C PRO A 57 0.22 -12.83 7.65
N VAL A 58 1.19 -11.91 7.66
CA VAL A 58 1.91 -11.51 8.87
C VAL A 58 1.56 -10.08 9.27
N LEU A 59 1.61 -9.13 8.33
CA LEU A 59 1.40 -7.71 8.60
C LEU A 59 0.16 -7.13 7.91
N GLY A 60 -0.53 -7.89 7.06
CA GLY A 60 -1.61 -7.37 6.20
C GLY A 60 -2.72 -6.65 6.95
N ASN A 61 -3.09 -7.14 8.13
CA ASN A 61 -4.16 -6.59 8.98
C ASN A 61 -3.67 -5.52 9.96
N MET A 62 -2.37 -5.28 10.06
CA MET A 62 -1.84 -4.24 10.94
C MET A 62 -2.06 -2.87 10.32
N ILE A 63 -2.49 -1.91 11.13
CA ILE A 63 -2.51 -0.50 10.77
C ILE A 63 -1.08 -0.06 10.44
N VAL A 64 -0.87 0.60 9.30
CA VAL A 64 0.46 1.00 8.82
C VAL A 64 1.19 1.84 9.88
N ASP A 65 0.52 2.84 10.43
CA ASP A 65 1.04 3.74 11.47
C ASP A 65 1.35 3.03 12.80
N GLN A 66 0.85 1.80 13.00
CA GLN A 66 1.16 0.95 14.17
C GLN A 66 2.23 -0.11 13.86
N THR A 67 2.66 -0.24 12.61
CA THR A 67 3.82 -1.07 12.28
C THR A 67 5.09 -0.41 12.79
N THR A 68 6.08 -1.22 13.16
CA THR A 68 7.36 -0.74 13.68
C THR A 68 8.48 -1.37 12.88
N LYS A 69 9.68 -0.78 12.93
CA LYS A 69 10.87 -1.38 12.29
C LYS A 69 11.08 -2.83 12.73
N ALA A 70 10.81 -3.17 13.99
CA ALA A 70 10.93 -4.53 14.51
C ALA A 70 9.97 -5.51 13.84
N HIS A 71 8.70 -5.12 13.62
CA HIS A 71 7.73 -5.95 12.89
C HIS A 71 8.24 -6.29 11.47
N TRP A 72 8.75 -5.28 10.75
CA TRP A 72 9.29 -5.45 9.41
C TRP A 72 10.57 -6.28 9.39
N LEU A 73 11.51 -6.04 10.32
CA LEU A 73 12.75 -6.81 10.42
C LEU A 73 12.45 -8.28 10.70
N ASN A 74 11.59 -8.60 11.67
CA ASN A 74 11.22 -9.98 11.98
C ASN A 74 10.64 -10.71 10.76
N LEU A 75 9.78 -10.03 9.99
CA LEU A 75 9.22 -10.57 8.76
C LEU A 75 10.29 -10.83 7.69
N PHE A 76 11.21 -9.87 7.46
CA PHE A 76 12.25 -10.01 6.44
C PHE A 76 13.34 -11.01 6.83
N ASP A 77 13.74 -11.04 8.10
CA ASP A 77 14.69 -12.00 8.64
C ASP A 77 14.12 -13.43 8.57
N GLY A 78 12.82 -13.60 8.83
CA GLY A 78 12.12 -14.88 8.67
C GLY A 78 12.08 -15.42 7.25
N MET A 79 12.14 -14.56 6.23
CA MET A 79 12.28 -14.97 4.82
C MET A 79 13.72 -15.40 4.45
N GLY A 80 14.71 -15.00 5.24
CA GLY A 80 16.12 -15.24 5.00
C GLY A 80 16.72 -14.39 3.86
N ARG A 81 17.98 -14.66 3.51
CA ARG A 81 18.72 -13.94 2.45
C ARG A 81 18.35 -14.43 1.05
N ARG A 82 17.08 -14.30 0.68
CA ARG A 82 16.53 -14.71 -0.62
C ARG A 82 16.28 -13.49 -1.49
N VAL A 83 16.33 -13.67 -2.82
CA VAL A 83 15.99 -12.61 -3.79
C VAL A 83 14.59 -12.04 -3.51
N VAL A 84 13.65 -12.88 -3.07
CA VAL A 84 12.29 -12.47 -2.72
C VAL A 84 12.24 -11.46 -1.57
N THR A 85 13.14 -11.55 -0.58
CA THR A 85 13.18 -10.62 0.56
C THR A 85 13.47 -9.20 0.09
N GLY A 86 14.48 -9.03 -0.78
CA GLY A 86 14.80 -7.74 -1.37
C GLY A 86 13.68 -7.20 -2.27
N GLN A 87 13.01 -8.09 -3.01
CA GLN A 87 11.85 -7.74 -3.83
C GLN A 87 10.67 -7.24 -2.97
N MET A 88 10.39 -7.90 -1.85
CA MET A 88 9.30 -7.53 -0.93
C MET A 88 9.58 -6.22 -0.21
N LEU A 89 10.81 -6.00 0.25
CA LEU A 89 11.21 -4.71 0.81
C LEU A 89 10.99 -3.57 -0.19
N GLY A 90 11.51 -3.73 -1.42
CA GLY A 90 11.35 -2.73 -2.47
C GLY A 90 9.90 -2.52 -2.89
N LEU A 91 9.07 -3.58 -2.86
CA LEU A 91 7.64 -3.51 -3.14
C LEU A 91 6.93 -2.62 -2.11
N MET A 92 7.11 -2.92 -0.81
CA MET A 92 6.45 -2.17 0.26
C MET A 92 6.96 -0.72 0.36
N GLN A 93 8.24 -0.47 0.09
CA GLN A 93 8.76 0.89 0.01
C GLN A 93 8.05 1.73 -1.07
N ARG A 94 7.81 1.17 -2.26
CA ARG A 94 7.08 1.88 -3.33
C ARG A 94 5.63 2.14 -2.94
N THR A 95 4.97 1.14 -2.34
CA THR A 95 3.61 1.26 -1.81
C THR A 95 3.51 2.40 -0.79
N PHE A 96 4.33 2.36 0.27
CA PHE A 96 4.25 3.36 1.34
C PHE A 96 4.68 4.75 0.89
N ARG A 97 5.69 4.87 0.02
CA ARG A 97 6.05 6.17 -0.56
C ARG A 97 4.88 6.81 -1.30
N PHE A 98 4.16 6.03 -2.12
CA PHE A 98 3.01 6.55 -2.85
C PHE A 98 1.87 6.96 -1.90
N CYS A 99 1.57 6.14 -0.90
CA CYS A 99 0.52 6.40 0.07
C CYS A 99 0.85 7.61 0.97
N SER A 100 2.08 7.70 1.49
CA SER A 100 2.54 8.83 2.33
C SER A 100 2.54 10.15 1.56
N ASN A 101 3.01 10.16 0.30
CA ASN A 101 2.94 11.34 -0.58
C ASN A 101 1.50 11.83 -0.85
N ARG A 102 0.48 11.02 -0.58
CA ARG A 102 -0.94 11.38 -0.72
C ARG A 102 -1.64 11.64 0.61
N GLY A 103 -0.93 11.52 1.73
CA GLY A 103 -1.45 11.76 3.08
C GLY A 103 -2.48 10.72 3.53
N VAL A 104 -2.45 9.49 3.00
CA VAL A 104 -3.38 8.42 3.41
C VAL A 104 -2.79 7.46 4.47
N ILE A 105 -1.51 7.63 4.82
CA ILE A 105 -0.79 6.96 5.92
C ILE A 105 0.25 7.94 6.48
N ASN A 106 0.71 7.71 7.72
CA ASN A 106 1.81 8.46 8.32
C ASN A 106 2.99 7.51 8.59
N VAL A 107 3.97 7.51 7.68
CA VAL A 107 5.19 6.67 7.74
C VAL A 107 6.41 7.55 7.55
#